data_AF-A0A6J7ZXI9-F1
#
_entry.id   AF-A0A6J7ZXI9-F1
#
_cell.length_a   1.000
_cell.length_b   1.000
_cell.length_c   1.000
_cell.angle_alpha   90.00
_cell.angle_beta   90.00
_cell.angle_gamma   90.00
#
_symmetry.space_group_name_H-M   'P 1'
#
loop_
_entity.id
_entity.type
_entity.pdbx_description
1 polymer ?
#
loop_
_entity_poly.entity_id
_entity_poly.type
_entity_poly.pdbx_seq_one_letter_code
_entity_poly.pdbx_strand_id
1 'polypeptide(L)'
;MRNTISLRSLGHSVEVSDLYSQQFEPRATKNDIRGPLQDPNLFNYTEEGRHAYKHNCQSLDIANETDKLKRADLIIFQFPLYWSSVPAILKGWFDRVLCDSFAFDFESQNVLDQGFMKGKRTVLSLTTGCTKDMTSPMGLSSDINVLLWPIQYGTLRMCGFDVLLPQISYGTKLVEEPTRQQYLKDWKSRLQNIFSEEPLSFPKLSDFDHKSLMFHDESVKNGVSSIGHRNNP
;
A
#
# COMPACT_ATOMS: atom_id res chain seq x y z
N MET A 1 -12.47 -8.81 10.79
CA MET A 1 -12.81 -9.89 11.73
C MET A 1 -12.50 -11.30 11.19
N ARG A 2 -12.79 -11.65 9.92
CA ARG A 2 -12.54 -13.00 9.38
C ARG A 2 -11.06 -13.30 9.06
N ASN A 3 -10.30 -12.33 8.53
CA ASN A 3 -8.85 -12.45 8.32
C ASN A 3 -8.12 -12.79 9.62
N THR A 4 -8.51 -12.11 10.69
CA THR A 4 -7.95 -12.22 12.03
C THR A 4 -8.12 -13.62 12.60
N ILE A 5 -9.29 -14.24 12.42
CA ILE A 5 -9.55 -15.60 12.90
C ILE A 5 -8.70 -16.62 12.14
N SER A 6 -8.64 -16.52 10.81
CA SER A 6 -7.86 -17.46 9.98
C SER A 6 -6.37 -17.41 10.33
N LEU A 7 -5.76 -16.23 10.38
CA LEU A 7 -4.32 -16.08 10.68
C LEU A 7 -3.99 -16.50 12.12
N ARG A 8 -4.83 -16.16 13.10
CA ARG A 8 -4.64 -16.62 14.48
C ARG A 8 -4.75 -18.15 14.61
N SER A 9 -5.66 -18.78 13.85
CA SER A 9 -5.77 -20.25 13.85
C SER A 9 -4.55 -20.95 13.25
N LEU A 10 -3.73 -20.23 12.47
CA LEU A 10 -2.45 -20.70 11.94
C LEU A 10 -1.27 -20.39 12.86
N GLY A 11 -1.52 -19.84 14.06
CA GLY A 11 -0.48 -19.52 15.05
C GLY A 11 0.15 -18.12 14.91
N HIS A 12 -0.35 -17.28 14.00
CA HIS A 12 0.18 -15.92 13.84
C HIS A 12 -0.36 -14.95 14.89
N SER A 13 0.49 -14.01 15.31
CA SER A 13 0.04 -12.81 16.02
C SER A 13 -0.66 -11.87 15.02
N VAL A 14 -1.79 -11.27 15.44
CA VAL A 14 -2.55 -10.38 14.55
C VAL A 14 -3.00 -9.14 15.31
N GLU A 15 -2.49 -7.99 14.87
CA GLU A 15 -2.94 -6.64 15.23
C GLU A 15 -3.89 -6.10 14.15
N VAL A 16 -4.81 -5.22 14.53
CA VAL A 16 -5.83 -4.65 13.62
C VAL A 16 -5.86 -3.14 13.78
N SER A 17 -5.86 -2.44 12.64
CA SER A 17 -6.16 -1.01 12.53
C SER A 17 -7.48 -0.84 11.79
N ASP A 18 -8.57 -0.88 12.54
CA ASP A 18 -9.89 -0.53 12.01
C ASP A 18 -10.01 0.99 12.04
N LEU A 19 -9.63 1.63 10.93
CA LEU A 19 -9.49 3.08 10.85
C LEU A 19 -10.79 3.83 11.21
N TYR A 20 -11.95 3.25 10.86
CA TYR A 20 -13.24 3.83 11.19
C TYR A 20 -13.54 3.72 12.68
N SER A 21 -13.33 2.54 13.28
CA SER A 21 -13.52 2.34 14.72
C SER A 21 -12.55 3.16 15.57
N GLN A 22 -11.33 3.36 15.06
CA GLN A 22 -10.31 4.22 15.67
C GLN A 22 -10.62 5.72 15.51
N GLN A 23 -11.58 6.09 14.65
CA GLN A 23 -11.80 7.48 14.23
C GLN A 23 -10.50 8.13 13.75
N PHE A 24 -9.73 7.40 12.94
CA PHE A 24 -8.42 7.84 12.48
C PHE A 24 -8.54 9.17 11.74
N GLU A 25 -7.76 10.18 12.15
CA GLU A 25 -7.72 11.48 11.49
C GLU A 25 -7.02 11.35 10.14
N PRO A 26 -7.69 11.54 8.99
CA PRO A 26 -7.04 11.31 7.71
C PRO A 26 -6.26 12.52 7.18
N ARG A 27 -6.37 13.69 7.79
CA ARG A 27 -5.73 14.91 7.29
C ARG A 27 -4.35 15.06 7.90
N ALA A 28 -3.33 15.09 7.04
CA ALA A 28 -1.99 15.53 7.37
C ALA A 28 -2.01 17.01 7.77
N THR A 29 -1.74 17.33 9.04
CA THR A 29 -1.76 18.71 9.54
C THR A 29 -0.67 18.95 10.58
N LYS A 30 -0.43 20.22 10.94
CA LYS A 30 0.50 20.57 12.03
C LYS A 30 0.21 19.90 13.38
N ASN A 31 -1.01 19.41 13.59
CA ASN A 31 -1.39 18.72 14.83
C ASN A 31 -0.76 17.32 14.94
N ASP A 32 -0.15 16.82 13.87
CA ASP A 32 0.59 15.56 13.84
C ASP A 32 1.93 15.66 14.60
N ILE A 33 2.30 16.86 15.06
CA ILE A 33 3.56 17.14 15.74
C ILE A 33 3.25 17.66 17.14
N ARG A 34 3.65 16.90 18.17
CA ARG A 34 3.46 17.22 19.59
C ARG A 34 4.55 18.13 20.17
N GLY A 35 5.65 18.33 19.44
CA GLY A 35 6.80 19.13 19.86
C GLY A 35 6.91 20.47 19.13
N PRO A 36 7.98 21.24 19.38
CA PRO A 36 8.26 22.43 18.57
C PRO A 36 8.48 22.05 17.11
N LEU A 37 7.97 22.88 16.22
CA LEU A 37 8.26 22.81 14.79
C LEU A 37 9.75 23.16 14.57
N GLN A 38 10.36 22.52 13.57
CA GLN A 38 11.71 22.82 13.13
C GLN A 38 11.81 24.23 12.55
N ASP A 39 10.84 24.62 11.71
CA ASP A 39 10.68 25.99 11.22
C ASP A 39 9.23 26.48 11.46
N PRO A 40 8.98 27.21 12.56
CA PRO A 40 7.64 27.72 12.86
C PRO A 40 7.16 28.81 11.89
N ASN A 41 8.05 29.41 11.07
CA ASN A 41 7.69 30.46 10.13
C ASN A 41 7.24 29.90 8.76
N LEU A 42 7.63 28.67 8.43
CA LEU A 42 7.27 28.00 7.18
C LEU A 42 6.98 26.52 7.44
N PHE A 43 5.70 26.21 7.69
CA PHE A 43 5.28 24.84 7.88
C PHE A 43 5.38 24.03 6.57
N ASN A 44 6.32 23.09 6.52
CA ASN A 44 6.41 22.07 5.47
C ASN A 44 6.17 20.69 6.08
N TYR A 45 5.06 20.05 5.72
CA TYR A 45 4.66 18.78 6.35
C TYR A 45 5.70 17.67 6.19
N THR A 46 6.42 17.61 5.06
CA THR A 46 7.43 16.58 4.81
C THR A 46 8.62 16.75 5.76
N GLU A 47 9.19 17.95 5.81
CA GLU A 47 10.36 18.24 6.65
C GLU A 47 10.02 18.16 8.13
N GLU A 48 8.86 18.72 8.52
CA GLU A 48 8.39 18.68 9.90
C GLU A 48 8.01 17.26 10.36
N GLY A 49 7.42 16.46 9.46
CA GLY A 49 7.14 15.04 9.70
C GLY A 49 8.42 14.23 9.89
N ARG A 50 9.44 14.49 9.06
CA ARG A 50 10.78 13.89 9.19
C ARG A 50 11.40 14.24 10.54
N HIS A 51 11.38 15.53 10.90
CA HIS A 51 11.87 16.03 12.18
C HIS A 51 11.12 15.38 13.36
N ALA A 52 9.79 15.31 13.29
CA ALA A 52 8.97 14.72 14.33
C ALA A 52 9.24 13.22 14.50
N TYR A 53 9.46 12.46 13.43
CA TYR A 53 9.86 11.06 13.53
C TYR A 53 11.21 10.90 14.23
N LYS A 54 12.23 11.63 13.77
CA LYS A 54 13.60 11.56 14.32
C LYS A 54 13.67 11.90 15.81
N HIS A 55 12.75 12.74 16.30
CA HIS A 55 12.70 13.17 17.70
C HIS A 55 11.57 12.53 18.52
N ASN A 56 10.84 11.55 17.97
CA ASN A 56 9.68 10.91 18.61
C ASN A 56 8.56 11.90 19.04
N CYS A 57 8.41 12.98 18.28
CA CYS A 57 7.42 14.04 18.50
C CYS A 57 6.15 13.87 17.64
N GLN A 58 5.97 12.74 16.95
CA GLN A 58 4.75 12.45 16.20
C GLN A 58 3.54 12.31 17.13
N SER A 59 2.34 12.61 16.64
CA SER A 59 1.09 12.33 17.34
C SER A 59 0.96 10.85 17.69
N LEU A 60 0.26 10.55 18.78
CA LEU A 60 0.21 9.19 19.33
C LEU A 60 -0.44 8.18 18.38
N ASP A 61 -1.44 8.60 17.62
CA ASP A 61 -2.10 7.76 16.62
C ASP A 61 -1.13 7.36 15.49
N ILE A 62 -0.30 8.29 15.00
CA ILE A 62 0.76 7.98 14.02
C ILE A 62 1.79 7.03 14.62
N ALA A 63 2.31 7.35 15.81
CA ALA A 63 3.33 6.54 16.48
C ALA A 63 2.85 5.08 16.71
N ASN A 64 1.59 4.90 17.12
CA ASN A 64 0.99 3.58 17.31
C ASN A 64 0.94 2.76 16.01
N GLU A 65 0.59 3.38 14.89
CA GLU A 65 0.51 2.71 13.59
C GLU A 65 1.90 2.40 13.01
N THR A 66 2.84 3.33 13.17
CA THR A 66 4.27 3.12 12.88
C THR A 66 4.84 1.94 13.66
N ASP A 67 4.50 1.80 14.95
CA ASP A 67 4.98 0.69 15.77
C ASP A 67 4.35 -0.66 15.39
N LYS A 68 3.09 -0.68 14.96
CA LYS A 68 2.49 -1.88 14.35
C LYS A 68 3.23 -2.30 13.10
N LEU A 69 3.55 -1.36 12.21
CA LEU A 69 4.31 -1.64 10.99
C LEU A 69 5.71 -2.19 11.28
N LYS A 70 6.40 -1.67 12.30
CA LYS A 70 7.70 -2.20 12.72
C LYS A 70 7.62 -3.69 13.10
N ARG A 71 6.58 -4.09 13.84
CA ARG A 71 6.35 -5.48 14.27
C ARG A 71 5.79 -6.41 13.20
N ALA A 72 5.14 -5.87 12.17
CA ALA A 72 4.44 -6.69 11.17
C ALA A 72 5.40 -7.28 10.12
N ASP A 73 5.24 -8.57 9.83
CA ASP A 73 5.88 -9.25 8.69
C ASP A 73 4.99 -9.25 7.43
N LEU A 74 3.67 -9.24 7.64
CA LEU A 74 2.63 -9.19 6.60
C LEU A 74 1.63 -8.09 6.91
N ILE A 75 1.38 -7.22 5.94
CA ILE A 75 0.40 -6.14 6.02
C ILE A 75 -0.74 -6.42 5.03
N ILE A 76 -1.97 -6.45 5.50
CA ILE A 76 -3.16 -6.68 4.67
C ILE A 76 -3.99 -5.41 4.66
N PHE A 77 -4.04 -4.73 3.50
CA PHE A 77 -4.91 -3.58 3.30
C PHE A 77 -6.28 -4.05 2.82
N GLN A 78 -7.26 -4.08 3.72
CA GLN A 78 -8.65 -4.43 3.39
C GLN A 78 -9.48 -3.18 3.10
N PHE A 79 -10.02 -3.02 1.90
CA PHE A 79 -10.84 -1.84 1.57
C PHE A 79 -11.82 -2.06 0.39
N PRO A 80 -12.94 -1.32 0.33
CA PRO A 80 -13.70 -1.20 -0.90
C PRO A 80 -13.00 -0.23 -1.87
N LEU A 81 -12.91 -0.59 -3.16
CA LEU A 81 -12.37 0.29 -4.19
C LEU A 81 -13.35 1.45 -4.42
N TYR A 82 -12.94 2.67 -4.07
CA TYR A 82 -13.73 3.90 -4.20
C TYR A 82 -13.04 4.86 -5.16
N TRP A 83 -13.78 5.31 -6.18
CA TRP A 83 -13.28 6.24 -7.19
C TRP A 83 -11.91 5.81 -7.76
N SER A 84 -11.81 4.54 -8.14
CA SER A 84 -10.58 3.95 -8.67
C SER A 84 -9.37 4.00 -7.72
N SER A 85 -9.60 4.12 -6.42
CA SER A 85 -8.54 4.20 -5.41
C SER A 85 -8.99 3.63 -4.06
N VAL A 86 -8.14 3.80 -3.05
CA VAL A 86 -8.46 3.52 -1.65
C VAL A 86 -9.47 4.54 -1.09
N PRO A 87 -10.25 4.19 -0.06
CA PRO A 87 -11.06 5.17 0.67
C PRO A 87 -10.20 6.30 1.23
N ALA A 88 -10.76 7.52 1.31
CA ALA A 88 -10.05 8.70 1.78
C ALA A 88 -9.38 8.52 3.16
N ILE A 89 -10.02 7.75 4.06
CA ILE A 89 -9.44 7.47 5.38
C ILE A 89 -8.16 6.62 5.31
N LEU A 90 -8.10 5.65 4.37
CA LEU A 90 -6.92 4.84 4.13
C LEU A 90 -5.85 5.64 3.37
N LYS A 91 -6.25 6.53 2.44
CA LYS A 91 -5.33 7.47 1.81
C LYS A 91 -4.66 8.37 2.85
N GLY A 92 -5.43 8.91 3.79
CA GLY A 92 -4.92 9.70 4.89
C GLY A 92 -4.00 8.93 5.83
N TRP A 93 -4.27 7.64 6.04
CA TRP A 93 -3.36 6.76 6.78
C TRP A 93 -2.01 6.62 6.05
N PHE A 94 -2.01 6.44 4.72
CA PHE A 94 -0.75 6.46 3.96
C PHE A 94 -0.01 7.79 4.12
N ASP A 95 -0.72 8.92 3.96
CA ASP A 95 -0.13 10.26 4.01
C ASP A 95 0.50 10.61 5.36
N ARG A 96 -0.09 10.10 6.46
CA ARG A 96 0.36 10.40 7.83
C ARG A 96 1.37 9.38 8.37
N VAL A 97 1.22 8.10 8.04
CA VAL A 97 2.00 7.00 8.65
C VAL A 97 3.22 6.62 7.80
N LEU A 98 3.12 6.63 6.47
CA LEU A 98 4.24 6.29 5.59
C LEU A 98 5.10 7.53 5.33
N CYS A 99 5.73 8.06 6.37
CA CYS A 99 6.51 9.29 6.29
C CYS A 99 7.98 9.07 5.91
N ASP A 100 8.60 10.15 5.41
CA ASP A 100 10.04 10.24 5.19
C ASP A 100 10.82 9.93 6.49
N SER A 101 11.96 9.27 6.35
CA SER A 101 12.83 8.72 7.39
C SER A 101 12.26 7.54 8.17
N PHE A 102 10.98 7.18 7.99
CA PHE A 102 10.40 5.95 8.54
C PHE A 102 10.14 4.88 7.48
N ALA A 103 9.39 5.21 6.41
CA ALA A 103 9.01 4.26 5.37
C ALA A 103 9.95 4.29 4.17
N PHE A 104 10.52 5.46 3.86
CA PHE A 104 11.48 5.71 2.80
C PHE A 104 12.34 6.93 3.18
N ASP A 105 13.39 7.21 2.42
CA ASP A 105 14.19 8.44 2.58
C ASP A 105 14.64 8.93 1.20
N PHE A 106 14.18 10.12 0.80
CA PHE A 106 14.56 10.72 -0.49
C PHE A 106 15.96 11.32 -0.49
N GLU A 107 16.45 11.83 0.64
CA GLU A 107 17.78 12.44 0.73
C GLU A 107 18.87 11.39 0.51
N SER A 108 18.68 10.22 1.12
CA SER A 108 19.59 9.07 0.99
C SER A 108 19.23 8.14 -0.17
N GLN A 109 18.19 8.46 -0.95
CA GLN A 109 17.64 7.62 -2.03
C GLN A 109 17.25 6.19 -1.59
N ASN A 110 16.83 6.00 -0.33
CA ASN A 110 16.29 4.73 0.15
C ASN A 110 14.81 4.64 -0.23
N VAL A 111 14.57 4.32 -1.50
CA VAL A 111 13.25 4.15 -2.13
C VAL A 111 13.20 2.84 -2.91
N LEU A 112 12.03 2.44 -3.40
CA LEU A 112 11.85 1.17 -4.12
C LEU A 112 12.41 0.00 -3.27
N ASP A 113 13.24 -0.89 -3.82
CA ASP A 113 13.83 -2.03 -3.08
C ASP A 113 14.79 -1.64 -1.96
N GLN A 114 15.18 -0.37 -1.90
CA GLN A 114 15.99 0.15 -0.80
C GLN A 114 15.16 0.85 0.27
N GLY A 115 13.85 1.00 0.07
CA GLY A 115 12.92 1.55 1.06
C GLY A 115 12.93 0.78 2.37
N PHE A 116 12.50 1.43 3.46
CA PHE A 116 12.67 0.91 4.82
C PHE A 116 11.63 -0.15 5.21
N MET A 117 10.64 -0.40 4.34
CA MET A 117 9.70 -1.51 4.48
C MET A 117 10.17 -2.80 3.77
N LYS A 118 11.40 -2.82 3.25
CA LYS A 118 11.98 -4.02 2.61
C LYS A 118 11.96 -5.26 3.53
N GLY A 119 11.63 -6.40 2.94
CA GLY A 119 11.43 -7.68 3.65
C GLY A 119 10.06 -7.83 4.32
N LYS A 120 9.21 -6.79 4.31
CA LYS A 120 7.81 -6.87 4.75
C LYS A 120 6.91 -7.14 3.56
N ARG A 121 6.04 -8.14 3.68
CA ARG A 121 5.06 -8.50 2.65
C ARG A 121 3.81 -7.66 2.77
N THR A 122 3.20 -7.29 1.66
CA THR A 122 1.92 -6.58 1.66
C THR A 122 0.96 -7.11 0.61
N VAL A 123 -0.34 -7.08 0.92
CA VAL A 123 -1.40 -7.49 -0.02
C VAL A 123 -2.57 -6.52 0.05
N LEU A 124 -3.07 -6.14 -1.12
CA LEU A 124 -4.34 -5.43 -1.24
C LEU A 124 -5.47 -6.46 -1.30
N SER A 125 -6.36 -6.45 -0.31
CA SER A 125 -7.58 -7.26 -0.27
C SER A 125 -8.78 -6.34 -0.47
N LEU A 126 -9.35 -6.32 -1.67
CA LEU A 126 -10.35 -5.32 -2.03
C LEU A 126 -11.63 -5.91 -2.60
N THR A 127 -12.71 -5.15 -2.43
CA THR A 127 -14.00 -5.42 -3.05
C THR A 127 -14.31 -4.34 -4.07
N THR A 128 -14.89 -4.72 -5.21
CA THR A 128 -15.30 -3.75 -6.25
C THR A 128 -16.81 -3.74 -6.42
N GLY A 129 -17.34 -2.62 -6.91
CA GLY A 129 -18.71 -2.56 -7.46
C GLY A 129 -18.81 -3.15 -8.87
N CYS A 130 -17.71 -3.16 -9.62
CA CYS A 130 -17.65 -3.62 -11.01
C CYS A 130 -17.34 -5.12 -11.10
N THR A 131 -17.87 -5.81 -12.11
CA THR A 131 -17.48 -7.20 -12.40
C THR A 131 -16.04 -7.26 -12.90
N LYS A 132 -15.48 -8.48 -12.96
CA LYS A 132 -14.14 -8.72 -13.51
C LYS A 132 -14.02 -8.24 -14.97
N ASP A 133 -15.06 -8.48 -15.78
CA ASP A 133 -15.07 -8.10 -17.21
C ASP A 133 -15.10 -6.59 -17.40
N MET A 134 -15.84 -5.87 -16.55
CA MET A 134 -15.86 -4.40 -16.57
C MET A 134 -14.50 -3.78 -16.26
N THR A 135 -13.63 -4.48 -15.52
CA THR A 135 -12.27 -4.04 -15.20
C THR A 135 -11.20 -4.74 -16.02
N SER A 136 -11.57 -5.33 -17.16
CA SER A 136 -10.62 -5.86 -18.13
C SER A 136 -9.94 -4.72 -18.92
N PRO A 137 -8.86 -4.97 -19.68
CA PRO A 137 -8.19 -3.93 -20.47
C PRO A 137 -9.10 -3.16 -21.43
N MET A 138 -10.16 -3.78 -21.91
CA MET A 138 -11.17 -3.16 -22.78
C MET A 138 -12.52 -2.93 -22.07
N GLY A 139 -12.55 -3.12 -20.75
CA GLY A 139 -13.75 -2.99 -19.93
C GLY A 139 -14.10 -1.54 -19.64
N LEU A 140 -15.39 -1.30 -19.37
CA LEU A 140 -15.95 0.03 -19.10
C LEU A 140 -15.24 0.81 -17.98
N SER A 141 -14.73 0.11 -16.97
CA SER A 141 -14.22 0.69 -15.73
C SER A 141 -12.70 0.75 -15.65
N SER A 142 -12.01 0.61 -16.79
CA SER A 142 -10.54 0.53 -16.94
C SER A 142 -9.91 -0.75 -16.40
N ASP A 143 -8.74 -1.08 -16.94
CA ASP A 143 -7.92 -2.22 -16.49
C ASP A 143 -7.61 -2.13 -14.99
N ILE A 144 -7.95 -3.18 -14.24
CA ILE A 144 -7.68 -3.27 -12.81
C ILE A 144 -6.19 -3.08 -12.47
N ASN A 145 -5.26 -3.49 -13.35
CA ASN A 145 -3.82 -3.31 -13.13
C ASN A 145 -3.43 -1.83 -13.20
N VAL A 146 -4.02 -1.09 -14.14
CA VAL A 146 -3.81 0.36 -14.26
C VAL A 146 -4.36 1.09 -13.03
N LEU A 147 -5.54 0.66 -12.53
CA LEU A 147 -6.14 1.27 -11.33
C LEU A 147 -5.31 1.03 -10.07
N LEU A 148 -4.70 -0.15 -9.94
CA LEU A 148 -3.93 -0.52 -8.74
C LEU A 148 -2.47 -0.08 -8.78
N TRP A 149 -1.92 0.24 -9.96
CA TRP A 149 -0.53 0.65 -10.12
C TRP A 149 -0.11 1.82 -9.22
N PRO A 150 -0.88 2.93 -9.08
CA PRO A 150 -0.49 4.03 -8.19
C PRO A 150 -0.38 3.61 -6.72
N ILE A 151 -1.15 2.62 -6.28
CA ILE A 151 -1.11 2.11 -4.91
C ILE A 151 0.04 1.12 -4.76
N GLN A 152 0.10 0.11 -5.63
CA GLN A 152 1.09 -0.97 -5.55
C GLN A 152 2.50 -0.47 -5.82
N TYR A 153 2.71 0.26 -6.92
CA TYR A 153 4.02 0.80 -7.27
C TYR A 153 4.27 2.15 -6.58
N GLY A 154 3.35 3.10 -6.75
CA GLY A 154 3.55 4.48 -6.33
C GLY A 154 3.59 4.69 -4.82
N THR A 155 2.89 3.86 -4.04
CA THR A 155 2.86 3.96 -2.57
C THR A 155 3.64 2.81 -1.91
N LEU A 156 3.24 1.57 -2.15
CA LEU A 156 3.76 0.42 -1.39
C LEU A 156 5.19 0.05 -1.80
N ARG A 157 5.42 -0.17 -3.10
CA ARG A 157 6.74 -0.48 -3.62
C ARG A 157 7.72 0.67 -3.37
N MET A 158 7.27 1.92 -3.47
CA MET A 158 8.08 3.10 -3.13
C MET A 158 8.68 3.03 -1.72
N CYS A 159 7.91 2.52 -0.75
CA CYS A 159 8.37 2.29 0.63
C CYS A 159 9.20 1.00 0.80
N GLY A 160 9.30 0.16 -0.23
CA GLY A 160 10.07 -1.08 -0.26
C GLY A 160 9.35 -2.35 0.10
N PHE A 161 8.02 -2.32 0.25
CA PHE A 161 7.26 -3.56 0.49
C PHE A 161 7.42 -4.58 -0.64
N ASP A 162 7.38 -5.86 -0.26
CA ASP A 162 7.17 -6.99 -1.17
C ASP A 162 5.66 -7.13 -1.45
N VAL A 163 5.19 -6.53 -2.54
CA VAL A 163 3.76 -6.46 -2.87
C VAL A 163 3.29 -7.75 -3.54
N LEU A 164 2.38 -8.49 -2.88
CA LEU A 164 1.77 -9.70 -3.41
C LEU A 164 0.63 -9.38 -4.39
N LEU A 165 0.20 -10.38 -5.17
CA LEU A 165 -0.96 -10.28 -6.05
C LEU A 165 -2.21 -9.83 -5.26
N PRO A 166 -3.04 -8.91 -5.78
CA PRO A 166 -4.20 -8.43 -5.05
C PRO A 166 -5.26 -9.52 -4.90
N GLN A 167 -5.90 -9.60 -3.74
CA GLN A 167 -7.11 -10.40 -3.53
C GLN A 167 -8.32 -9.53 -3.91
N ILE A 168 -9.03 -9.86 -5.00
CA ILE A 168 -10.13 -9.03 -5.50
C ILE A 168 -11.44 -9.81 -5.50
N SER A 169 -12.41 -9.32 -4.72
CA SER A 169 -13.80 -9.80 -4.76
C SER A 169 -14.60 -8.90 -5.67
N TYR A 170 -14.85 -9.36 -6.90
CA TYR A 170 -15.48 -8.55 -7.94
C TYR A 170 -17.01 -8.46 -7.78
N GLY A 171 -17.57 -7.29 -8.10
CA GLY A 171 -19.01 -7.07 -8.23
C GLY A 171 -19.81 -7.62 -7.06
N THR A 172 -19.40 -7.35 -5.81
CA THR A 172 -19.92 -8.06 -4.63
C THR A 172 -21.43 -7.90 -4.42
N LYS A 173 -22.02 -6.83 -4.96
CA LYS A 173 -23.47 -6.57 -5.00
C LYS A 173 -24.19 -7.13 -6.23
N LEU A 174 -23.46 -7.57 -7.25
CA LEU A 174 -23.97 -8.08 -8.52
C LEU A 174 -23.96 -9.61 -8.60
N VAL A 175 -23.15 -10.28 -7.78
CA VAL A 175 -23.05 -11.75 -7.74
C VAL A 175 -24.02 -12.35 -6.72
N GLU A 176 -24.27 -13.65 -6.79
CA GLU A 176 -25.10 -14.37 -5.82
C GLU A 176 -24.34 -14.73 -4.53
N GLU A 177 -25.08 -15.10 -3.47
CA GLU A 177 -24.50 -15.54 -2.19
C GLU A 177 -23.47 -16.68 -2.33
N PRO A 178 -23.69 -17.75 -3.13
CA PRO A 178 -22.70 -18.82 -3.28
C PRO A 178 -21.35 -18.30 -3.77
N THR A 179 -21.34 -17.34 -4.70
CA THR A 179 -20.11 -16.70 -5.20
C THR A 179 -19.43 -15.88 -4.10
N ARG A 180 -20.19 -15.12 -3.30
CA ARG A 180 -19.63 -14.39 -2.15
C ARG A 180 -19.00 -15.34 -1.12
N GLN A 181 -19.63 -16.49 -0.86
CA GLN A 181 -19.07 -17.51 0.02
C GLN A 181 -17.79 -18.13 -0.56
N GLN A 182 -17.71 -18.28 -1.88
CA GLN A 182 -16.50 -18.77 -2.54
C GLN A 182 -15.32 -17.79 -2.36
N TYR A 183 -15.53 -16.49 -2.54
CA TYR A 183 -14.49 -15.48 -2.29
C TYR A 183 -13.90 -15.57 -0.87
N LEU A 184 -14.74 -15.85 0.12
CA LEU A 184 -14.32 -16.02 1.50
C LEU A 184 -13.51 -17.31 1.71
N LYS A 185 -13.89 -18.40 1.04
CA LYS A 185 -13.15 -19.67 1.07
C LYS A 185 -11.80 -19.55 0.39
N ASP A 186 -11.75 -18.93 -0.79
CA ASP A 186 -10.53 -18.72 -1.55
C ASP A 186 -9.55 -17.87 -0.75
N TRP A 187 -10.05 -16.80 -0.12
CA TRP A 187 -9.22 -15.95 0.73
C TRP A 187 -8.68 -16.69 1.96
N LYS A 188 -9.52 -17.49 2.64
CA LYS A 188 -9.08 -18.32 3.76
C LYS A 188 -8.01 -19.33 3.33
N SER A 189 -8.19 -19.96 2.17
CA SER A 189 -7.24 -20.93 1.61
C SER A 189 -5.89 -20.26 1.31
N ARG A 190 -5.93 -19.10 0.63
CA ARG A 190 -4.74 -18.33 0.30
C ARG A 190 -3.91 -17.93 1.53
N LEU A 191 -4.57 -17.48 2.60
CA LEU A 191 -3.91 -17.10 3.85
C LEU A 191 -3.07 -18.23 4.48
N GLN A 192 -3.31 -19.50 4.14
CA GLN A 192 -2.52 -20.63 4.65
C GLN A 192 -1.09 -20.64 4.12
N ASN A 193 -0.86 -20.12 2.91
CA ASN A 193 0.43 -20.17 2.22
C ASN A 193 0.91 -18.78 1.75
N ILE A 194 0.34 -17.70 2.28
CA ILE A 194 0.60 -16.34 1.80
C ILE A 194 2.07 -15.90 1.96
N PHE A 195 2.78 -16.45 2.96
CA PHE A 195 4.20 -16.18 3.19
C PHE A 195 5.13 -16.87 2.20
N SER A 196 4.65 -17.86 1.44
CA SER A 196 5.42 -18.53 0.38
C SER A 196 5.09 -18.03 -1.02
N GLU A 197 4.15 -17.09 -1.17
CA GLU A 197 3.81 -16.52 -2.48
C GLU A 197 4.97 -15.70 -3.05
N GLU A 198 5.15 -15.74 -4.36
CA GLU A 198 6.07 -14.84 -5.05
C GLU A 198 5.43 -13.43 -5.17
N PRO A 199 6.14 -12.35 -4.78
CA PRO A 199 5.67 -10.99 -4.98
C PRO A 199 5.55 -10.59 -6.46
N LEU A 200 4.79 -9.54 -6.73
CA LEU A 200 4.79 -8.84 -8.02
C LEU A 200 6.19 -8.31 -8.34
N SER A 201 6.56 -8.40 -9.62
CA SER A 201 7.83 -7.86 -10.10
C SER A 201 7.70 -6.37 -10.45
N PHE A 202 8.61 -5.56 -9.91
CA PHE A 202 8.70 -4.13 -10.18
C PHE A 202 10.15 -3.74 -10.51
N PRO A 203 10.34 -2.60 -11.20
CA PRO A 203 11.63 -1.93 -11.25
C PRO A 203 12.34 -1.87 -9.90
N LYS A 204 13.64 -2.10 -9.92
CA LYS A 204 14.57 -1.79 -8.83
C LYS A 204 15.14 -0.40 -9.02
N LEU A 205 15.62 0.20 -7.94
CA LEU A 205 16.29 1.50 -8.01
C LEU A 205 17.50 1.47 -8.94
N SER A 206 18.25 0.36 -8.95
CA SER A 206 19.38 0.13 -9.86
C SER A 206 19.01 0.11 -11.34
N ASP A 207 17.73 -0.02 -11.67
CA ASP A 207 17.27 -0.01 -13.05
C ASP A 207 17.09 1.43 -13.59
N PHE A 208 17.33 2.46 -12.77
CA PHE A 208 17.23 3.86 -13.16
C PHE A 208 18.60 4.55 -13.10
N ASP A 209 18.84 5.46 -14.04
CA ASP A 209 20.02 6.30 -14.01
C ASP A 209 19.96 7.28 -12.83
N HIS A 210 20.98 7.24 -11.98
CA HIS A 210 21.08 8.04 -10.76
C HIS A 210 20.98 9.57 -10.94
N LYS A 211 21.26 10.12 -12.14
CA LYS A 211 21.22 11.57 -12.39
C LYS A 211 19.89 12.01 -13.00
N SER A 212 19.42 11.29 -14.01
CA SER A 212 18.20 11.62 -14.73
C SER A 212 16.95 11.02 -14.08
N LEU A 213 17.11 10.03 -13.20
CA LEU A 213 16.05 9.21 -12.62
C LEU A 213 15.17 8.51 -13.67
N MET A 214 15.69 8.38 -14.89
CA MET A 214 15.04 7.70 -16.00
C MET A 214 15.50 6.24 -16.07
N PHE A 215 14.58 5.35 -16.45
CA PHE A 215 14.85 3.92 -16.54
C PHE A 215 15.94 3.61 -17.58
N HIS A 216 16.86 2.70 -17.27
CA HIS A 216 17.90 2.18 -18.16
C HIS A 216 17.25 1.27 -19.21
N ASP A 217 16.70 1.85 -20.27
CA ASP A 217 16.27 1.05 -21.42
C ASP A 217 16.32 1.88 -22.72
N GLU A 218 17.22 1.48 -23.63
CA GLU A 218 17.32 2.07 -24.97
C GLU A 218 16.08 1.74 -25.84
N SER A 219 15.23 0.78 -25.44
CA SER A 219 14.01 0.38 -26.14
C SER A 219 12.81 1.33 -25.92
N VAL A 220 12.88 2.21 -24.90
CA VAL A 220 11.84 3.21 -24.61
C VAL A 220 11.79 4.33 -25.67
N LYS A 221 12.76 4.36 -26.61
CA LYS A 221 12.78 5.29 -27.76
C LYS A 221 11.56 5.18 -28.69
N ASN A 222 10.72 4.14 -28.57
CA ASN A 222 9.59 3.89 -29.46
C ASN A 222 8.19 4.27 -28.91
N GLY A 223 8.10 5.09 -27.85
CA GLY A 223 6.84 5.78 -27.51
C GLY A 223 5.71 4.92 -26.93
N VAL A 224 6.00 3.71 -26.43
CA VAL A 224 5.02 2.86 -25.74
C VAL A 224 5.15 3.04 -24.22
N SER A 225 4.10 3.53 -23.54
CA SER A 225 4.10 3.61 -22.07
C SER A 225 3.98 2.22 -21.46
N SER A 226 4.92 1.86 -20.57
CA SER A 226 5.19 0.49 -20.13
C SER A 226 4.32 -0.03 -18.98
N ILE A 227 3.33 0.73 -18.52
CA ILE A 227 2.51 0.35 -17.35
C ILE A 227 1.57 -0.83 -17.68
N GLY A 228 1.17 -1.01 -18.94
CA GLY A 228 0.14 -1.99 -19.35
C GLY A 228 0.65 -3.31 -19.95
N HIS A 229 1.97 -3.52 -20.11
CA HIS A 229 2.51 -4.68 -20.85
C HIS A 229 3.57 -5.51 -20.11
N ARG A 230 3.83 -5.22 -18.84
CA ARG A 230 4.62 -6.14 -18.01
C ARG A 230 3.71 -7.26 -17.53
N ASN A 231 3.46 -8.21 -18.43
CA ASN A 231 2.87 -9.50 -18.10
C ASN A 231 3.69 -10.09 -16.94
N ASN A 232 3.10 -10.23 -15.77
CA ASN A 232 3.56 -11.24 -14.83
C ASN A 232 3.14 -12.59 -15.43
N PRO A 233 4.02 -13.60 -15.45
CA PRO A 233 3.76 -14.90 -16.08
C PRO A 233 2.51 -15.60 -15.52
#